data_AF-A0A7S4P0V9-F1
#
_entry.id   AF-A0A7S4P0V9-F1
#
_cell.length_a   1.000
_cell.length_b   1.000
_cell.length_c   1.000
_cell.angle_alpha   90.00
_cell.angle_beta   90.00
_cell.angle_gamma   90.00
#
_symmetry.space_group_name_H-M   'P 1'
#
loop_
_entity.id
_entity.type
_entity.pdbx_description
1 polymer ?
#
loop_
_entity_poly.entity_id
_entity_poly.type
_entity_poly.pdbx_seq_one_letter_code
_entity_poly.pdbx_strand_id
1 'polypeptide(L)'
;YFHAKDALFQSEQDLLIVTGFRVSCRHPHKFMLPYARIVDMEEETEVLQVALNYINDSYRSRIHVFHSGEAIAVTALFMAARKMGIGLPERRGREWWRLFDVEIEEIYDI
;
A
#
# COMPACT_ATOMS: atom_id res chain seq x y z
N TYR A 1 -27.88 -14.40 21.43
CA TYR A 1 -26.84 -13.63 22.15
C TYR A 1 -25.69 -14.53 22.60
N PHE A 2 -25.92 -15.53 23.47
CA PHE A 2 -24.88 -16.47 23.92
C PHE A 2 -24.12 -17.17 22.77
N HIS A 3 -24.84 -17.77 21.81
CA HIS A 3 -24.20 -18.43 20.65
C HIS A 3 -23.32 -17.52 19.77
N ALA A 4 -23.65 -16.23 19.65
CA ALA A 4 -22.85 -15.29 18.86
C ALA A 4 -21.54 -14.94 19.58
N LYS A 5 -21.57 -14.88 20.92
CA LYS A 5 -20.40 -14.64 21.75
C LYS A 5 -19.44 -15.83 21.70
N ASP A 6 -19.98 -17.05 21.81
CA ASP A 6 -19.16 -18.27 21.73
C ASP A 6 -18.53 -18.43 20.34
N ALA A 7 -19.28 -18.11 19.27
CA ALA A 7 -18.74 -18.11 17.91
C ALA A 7 -17.64 -17.06 17.70
N LEU A 8 -17.75 -15.88 18.34
CA LEU A 8 -16.71 -14.84 18.28
C LEU A 8 -15.41 -15.32 18.93
N PHE A 9 -15.48 -15.91 20.13
CA PHE A 9 -14.30 -16.44 20.81
C PHE A 9 -13.61 -17.55 20.01
N GLN A 10 -14.39 -18.47 19.44
CA GLN A 10 -13.84 -19.53 18.60
C GLN A 10 -13.14 -18.94 17.37
N SER A 11 -13.78 -17.99 16.70
CA SER A 11 -13.20 -17.33 15.52
C SER A 11 -11.93 -16.55 15.84
N GLU A 12 -11.89 -15.86 16.99
CA GLU A 12 -10.69 -15.16 17.47
C GLU A 12 -9.54 -16.14 17.71
N GLN A 13 -9.82 -17.26 18.40
CA GLN A 13 -8.82 -18.30 18.64
C GLN A 13 -8.30 -18.90 17.33
N ASP A 14 -9.19 -19.19 16.38
CA ASP A 14 -8.83 -19.74 15.08
C ASP A 14 -7.94 -18.75 14.30
N LEU A 15 -8.26 -17.45 14.32
CA LEU A 15 -7.44 -16.40 13.70
C LEU A 15 -6.03 -16.30 14.31
N LEU A 16 -5.92 -16.36 15.65
CA LEU A 16 -4.62 -16.32 16.32
C LEU A 16 -3.76 -17.54 15.98
N ILE A 17 -4.36 -18.73 15.88
CA ILE A 17 -3.66 -19.95 15.50
C ILE A 17 -3.20 -19.88 14.05
N VAL A 18 -4.08 -19.51 13.11
CA VAL A 18 -3.76 -19.43 11.68
C VAL A 18 -2.68 -18.39 11.38
N THR A 19 -2.72 -17.24 12.07
CA THR A 19 -1.70 -16.18 11.92
C THR A 19 -0.41 -16.46 12.69
N GLY A 20 -0.34 -17.54 13.46
CA GLY A 20 0.82 -17.88 14.30
C GLY A 20 1.11 -16.79 15.35
N PHE A 21 0.07 -16.13 15.86
CA PHE A 21 0.14 -14.98 16.78
C PHE A 21 0.90 -13.76 16.23
N ARG A 22 1.14 -13.71 14.91
CA ARG A 22 1.74 -12.54 14.24
C ARG A 22 0.64 -11.55 13.85
N VAL A 23 0.26 -10.70 14.80
CA VAL A 23 -0.82 -9.71 14.64
C VAL A 23 -0.34 -8.32 14.19
N SER A 24 0.97 -8.11 14.10
CA SER A 24 1.54 -6.84 13.62
C SER A 24 1.63 -6.82 12.10
N CYS A 25 1.08 -5.76 11.49
CA CYS A 25 1.13 -5.52 10.05
C CYS A 25 1.68 -4.11 9.76
N ARG A 26 2.40 -3.99 8.64
CA ARG A 26 2.90 -2.70 8.13
C ARG A 26 1.96 -2.24 7.02
N HIS A 27 1.16 -1.22 7.30
CA HIS A 27 0.17 -0.72 6.35
C HIS A 27 0.79 0.23 5.31
N PRO A 28 0.41 0.13 4.02
CA PRO A 28 0.91 1.00 2.95
C PRO A 28 0.73 2.50 3.24
N HIS A 29 -0.35 2.89 3.94
CA HIS A 29 -0.61 4.29 4.32
C HIS A 29 0.56 4.95 5.07
N LYS A 30 1.30 4.18 5.87
CA LYS A 30 2.42 4.71 6.65
C LYS A 30 3.57 5.21 5.76
N PHE A 31 3.69 4.67 4.56
CA PHE A 31 4.77 4.99 3.63
C PHE A 31 4.44 6.14 2.68
N MET A 32 3.16 6.49 2.51
CA MET A 32 2.71 7.47 1.52
C MET A 32 3.36 8.84 1.66
N LEU A 33 3.29 9.45 2.85
CA LEU A 33 3.83 10.80 3.05
C LEU A 33 5.38 10.83 2.97
N PRO A 34 6.12 9.90 3.61
CA PRO A 34 7.57 9.80 3.39
C PRO A 34 7.98 9.63 1.93
N TYR A 35 7.26 8.81 1.15
CA TYR A 35 7.61 8.55 -0.25
C TYR A 35 7.29 9.75 -1.13
N ALA A 36 6.15 10.40 -0.93
CA ALA A 36 5.82 11.63 -1.65
C ALA A 36 6.84 12.76 -1.38
N ARG A 37 7.37 12.85 -0.16
CA ARG A 37 8.45 13.79 0.17
C ARG A 37 9.74 13.51 -0.59
N ILE A 38 10.14 12.25 -0.72
CA ILE A 38 11.34 11.86 -1.45
C ILE A 38 11.22 12.21 -2.94
N VAL A 39 10.00 12.19 -3.48
CA VAL A 39 9.72 12.50 -4.88
C VAL A 39 9.28 13.96 -5.09
N ASP A 40 9.46 14.83 -4.09
CA ASP A 40 9.08 16.25 -4.13
C ASP A 40 7.60 16.50 -4.49
N MET A 41 6.69 15.59 -4.12
CA MET A 41 5.23 15.66 -4.37
C MET A 41 4.42 15.97 -3.11
N GLU A 42 5.05 16.48 -2.05
CA GLU A 42 4.35 16.71 -0.78
C GLU A 42 3.32 17.85 -0.84
N GLU A 43 3.52 18.81 -1.76
CA GLU A 43 2.59 19.93 -1.99
C GLU A 43 1.39 19.53 -2.85
N GLU A 44 1.51 18.45 -3.63
CA GLU A 44 0.48 17.93 -4.53
C GLU A 44 -0.56 17.09 -3.78
N THR A 45 -1.34 17.75 -2.93
CA THR A 45 -2.33 17.12 -2.05
C THR A 45 -3.38 16.30 -2.80
N GLU A 46 -3.74 16.70 -4.02
CA GLU A 46 -4.68 15.96 -4.87
C GLU A 46 -4.11 14.59 -5.30
N VAL A 47 -2.82 14.53 -5.69
CA VAL A 47 -2.17 13.27 -6.05
C VAL A 47 -2.10 12.33 -4.85
N LEU A 48 -1.73 12.87 -3.68
CA LEU A 48 -1.69 12.10 -2.44
C LEU A 48 -3.06 11.52 -2.09
N GLN A 49 -4.13 12.30 -2.25
CA GLN A 49 -5.47 11.82 -2.01
C GLN A 49 -5.87 10.71 -3.00
N VAL A 50 -5.56 10.87 -4.28
CA VAL A 50 -5.81 9.83 -5.30
C VAL A 50 -5.02 8.55 -4.99
N ALA A 51 -3.75 8.67 -4.57
CA ALA A 51 -2.93 7.53 -4.19
C ALA A 51 -3.48 6.82 -2.94
N LEU A 52 -3.94 7.57 -1.93
CA LEU A 52 -4.60 6.98 -0.76
C LEU A 52 -5.91 6.27 -1.12
N ASN A 53 -6.65 6.78 -2.11
CA ASN A 53 -7.83 6.08 -2.63
C ASN A 53 -7.45 4.75 -3.29
N TYR A 54 -6.37 4.70 -4.07
CA TYR A 54 -5.88 3.44 -4.63
C TYR A 54 -5.47 2.43 -3.55
N ILE A 55 -4.86 2.88 -2.45
CA ILE A 55 -4.56 2.00 -1.30
C ILE A 55 -5.86 1.50 -0.65
N ASN A 56 -6.87 2.35 -0.50
CA ASN A 56 -8.14 1.91 0.07
C ASN A 56 -8.82 0.84 -0.80
N ASP A 57 -8.71 0.97 -2.11
CA ASP A 57 -9.25 -0.01 -3.05
C ASP A 57 -8.45 -1.31 -3.05
N SER A 58 -7.14 -1.27 -2.83
CA SER A 58 -6.32 -2.47 -2.77
C SER A 58 -6.61 -3.37 -1.56
N TYR A 59 -7.23 -2.88 -0.48
CA TYR A 59 -7.69 -3.76 0.61
C TYR A 59 -8.85 -4.66 0.21
N ARG A 60 -9.53 -4.36 -0.90
CA ARG A 60 -10.58 -5.23 -1.45
C ARG A 60 -10.00 -6.36 -2.31
N SER A 61 -8.69 -6.35 -2.57
CA SER A 61 -7.99 -7.37 -3.35
C SER A 61 -6.99 -8.16 -2.49
N ARG A 62 -6.39 -9.19 -3.09
CA ARG A 62 -5.44 -10.08 -2.40
C ARG A 62 -3.99 -9.62 -2.49
N ILE A 63 -3.72 -8.44 -3.07
CA ILE A 63 -2.35 -7.98 -3.34
C ILE A 63 -1.50 -7.84 -2.07
N HIS A 64 -2.14 -7.55 -0.92
CA HIS A 64 -1.48 -7.43 0.39
C HIS A 64 -0.88 -8.74 0.92
N VAL A 65 -1.20 -9.88 0.29
CA VAL A 65 -0.62 -11.19 0.60
C VAL A 65 0.63 -11.45 -0.25
N PHE A 66 0.66 -10.92 -1.48
CA PHE A 66 1.72 -11.18 -2.46
C PHE A 66 2.79 -10.10 -2.48
N HIS A 67 2.44 -8.87 -2.12
CA HIS A 67 3.32 -7.70 -2.21
C HIS A 67 3.51 -7.02 -0.87
N SER A 68 4.66 -6.35 -0.74
CA SER A 68 4.98 -5.56 0.44
C SER A 68 4.13 -4.28 0.51
N GLY A 69 3.96 -3.72 1.71
CA GLY A 69 3.25 -2.46 1.87
C GLY A 69 3.98 -1.29 1.21
N GLU A 70 5.30 -1.39 1.10
CA GLU A 70 6.20 -0.50 0.37
C GLU A 70 5.89 -0.51 -1.13
N ALA A 71 5.84 -1.69 -1.76
CA ALA A 71 5.52 -1.86 -3.19
C ALA A 71 4.13 -1.34 -3.55
N ILE A 72 3.14 -1.62 -2.70
CA ILE A 72 1.76 -1.13 -2.90
C ILE A 72 1.71 0.41 -2.81
N ALA A 73 2.44 1.03 -1.88
CA ALA A 73 2.48 2.48 -1.74
C ALA A 73 3.13 3.16 -2.95
N VAL A 74 4.25 2.61 -3.44
CA VAL A 74 4.95 3.10 -4.65
C VAL A 74 4.05 2.97 -5.88
N THR A 75 3.40 1.82 -6.04
CA THR A 75 2.49 1.57 -7.16
C THR A 75 1.28 2.51 -7.13
N ALA A 76 0.69 2.72 -5.95
CA ALA A 76 -0.41 3.68 -5.78
C ALA A 76 0.01 5.12 -6.15
N LEU A 77 1.21 5.54 -5.74
CA LEU A 77 1.76 6.86 -6.09
C LEU A 77 2.03 6.97 -7.60
N PHE A 78 2.60 5.92 -8.21
CA PHE A 78 2.85 5.85 -9.65
C PHE A 78 1.56 5.95 -10.47
N MET A 79 0.52 5.20 -10.09
CA MET A 79 -0.79 5.26 -10.73
C MET A 79 -1.46 6.63 -10.55
N ALA A 80 -1.38 7.22 -9.36
CA ALA A 80 -1.97 8.52 -9.07
C ALA A 80 -1.33 9.64 -9.91
N ALA A 81 0.01 9.68 -9.96
CA ALA A 81 0.74 10.66 -10.76
C ALA A 81 0.43 10.51 -12.25
N ARG A 82 0.39 9.27 -12.77
CA ARG A 82 0.00 9.01 -14.18
C ARG A 82 -1.43 9.44 -14.49
N LYS A 83 -2.37 9.21 -13.56
CA LYS A 83 -3.77 9.62 -13.73
C LYS A 83 -3.93 11.14 -13.74
N MET A 84 -3.17 11.86 -12.92
CA MET A 84 -3.19 13.33 -12.86
C MET A 84 -2.34 13.98 -13.95
N GLY A 85 -1.59 13.19 -14.75
CA GLY A 85 -0.73 13.71 -15.80
C GLY A 85 0.50 14.46 -15.28
N ILE A 86 0.87 14.26 -14.01
CA ILE A 86 2.02 14.91 -13.40
C ILE A 86 3.25 14.05 -13.64
N GLY A 87 4.24 14.62 -14.34
CA GLY A 87 5.55 13.99 -14.50
C GLY A 87 6.28 14.05 -13.17
N LEU A 88 6.45 12.89 -12.51
CA LEU A 88 7.32 12.83 -11.34
C LEU A 88 8.74 13.23 -11.74
N PRO A 89 9.50 13.94 -10.88
CA PRO A 89 10.83 14.40 -11.22
C PRO A 89 11.73 13.23 -11.60
N GLU A 90 12.08 13.15 -12.90
CA GLU A 90 13.12 12.27 -13.46
C GLU A 90 14.53 12.69 -13.01
N ARG A 91 14.66 13.30 -11.82
CA ARG A 91 15.94 13.69 -11.25
C ARG A 91 16.69 12.42 -10.87
N ARG A 92 17.57 11.98 -11.80
CA ARG A 92 18.64 10.98 -11.67
C ARG A 92 18.36 9.56 -12.17
N GLY A 93 17.69 9.46 -13.31
CA GLY A 93 17.74 8.25 -14.15
C GLY A 93 16.50 7.38 -14.01
N ARG A 94 15.61 7.52 -15.00
CA ARG A 94 14.54 6.63 -15.50
C ARG A 94 13.58 5.91 -14.54
N GLU A 95 13.89 5.65 -13.27
CA GLU A 95 13.15 4.68 -12.44
C GLU A 95 13.16 5.06 -10.94
N TRP A 96 12.45 6.13 -10.56
CA TRP A 96 12.38 6.62 -9.17
C TRP A 96 11.86 5.56 -8.18
N TRP A 97 11.05 4.61 -8.65
CA TRP A 97 10.51 3.51 -7.84
C TRP A 97 11.60 2.57 -7.30
N ARG A 98 12.75 2.47 -7.98
CA ARG A 98 13.88 1.65 -7.51
C ARG A 98 14.52 2.18 -6.23
N LEU A 99 14.30 3.44 -5.86
CA LEU A 99 14.75 3.99 -4.57
C LEU A 99 14.06 3.32 -3.37
N PHE A 100 12.96 2.61 -3.61
CA PHE A 100 12.16 1.94 -2.61
C PHE A 100 12.27 0.41 -2.70
N ASP A 101 13.27 -0.12 -3.41
CA ASP A 101 13.46 -1.55 -3.69
C ASP A 101 12.25 -2.22 -4.40
N VAL A 102 11.55 -1.45 -5.25
CA VAL A 102 10.43 -1.93 -6.05
C VAL A 102 10.87 -2.04 -7.51
N GLU A 103 10.58 -3.19 -8.14
CA GLU A 103 10.84 -3.43 -9.56
C GLU A 103 9.63 -3.03 -10.41
N ILE A 104 9.85 -2.71 -11.69
CA ILE A 104 8.79 -2.26 -12.58
C ILE A 104 7.77 -3.38 -12.87
N GLU A 105 8.22 -4.63 -12.90
CA GLU A 105 7.37 -5.80 -13.04
C GLU A 105 6.37 -5.91 -11.87
N GLU A 106 6.80 -5.58 -10.64
CA GLU A 106 5.93 -5.60 -9.46
C GLU A 106 4.85 -4.52 -9.55
N ILE A 107 5.18 -3.35 -10.09
CA ILE A 107 4.23 -2.25 -10.33
C ILE A 107 3.18 -2.64 -11.37
N TYR A 108 3.55 -3.44 -12.38
CA TYR A 108 2.63 -3.90 -13.42
C TYR A 108 1.80 -5.13 -13.01
N ASP A 109 2.26 -5.90 -12.02
CA ASP A 109 1.54 -7.05 -11.47
C ASP A 109 0.42 -6.63 -10.50
N ILE A 110 0.64 -5.51 -9.77
CA ILE A 110 -0.32 -4.89 -8.84
C ILE A 110 -1.43 -4.14 -9.58
#